data_AF-A0A6V7V3P9-F1
#
_entry.id   AF-A0A6V7V3P9-F1
#
_cell.length_a   1.000
_cell.length_b   1.000
_cell.length_c   1.000
_cell.angle_alpha   90.00
_cell.angle_beta   90.00
_cell.angle_gamma   90.00
#
_symmetry.space_group_name_H-M   'P 1'
#
loop_
_entity.id
_entity.type
_entity.pdbx_description
1 polymer ?
#
loop_
_entity_poly.entity_id
_entity_poly.type
_entity_poly.pdbx_seq_one_letter_code
_entity_poly.pdbx_strand_id
1 'polypeptide(L)'
;MTQFLPDNLLGLFAPRAPIQYKPPPDDLFINRKHIPIDGIAEHVQKFEDPKDTPPKVRIETRDEKRTRKRKERQELMAYKIEQGIATWTPADNPRATSDPYKTLFIARINYETSENKLRREFEKYGKIKKVVLVHDKTGKPRGYAFIEYEHKSDMSGKIYFLLALSGSLNIFEK
;
A
#
# COMPACT_ATOMS: atom_id res chain seq x y z
N MET A 1 24.85 -1.46 -35.89
CA MET A 1 24.40 -0.09 -36.27
C MET A 1 25.06 0.44 -37.55
N THR A 2 25.95 -0.28 -38.24
CA THR A 2 26.59 0.17 -39.50
C THR A 2 26.10 -0.58 -40.76
N GLN A 3 25.05 -1.42 -40.61
CA GLN A 3 24.65 -2.41 -41.61
C GLN A 3 23.99 -1.83 -42.88
N PHE A 4 23.41 -0.63 -42.81
CA PHE A 4 22.67 -0.01 -43.92
C PHE A 4 23.25 1.35 -44.31
N LEU A 5 24.57 1.53 -44.16
CA LEU A 5 25.26 2.75 -44.60
C LEU A 5 25.60 2.67 -46.09
N PRO A 6 25.59 3.81 -46.81
CA PRO A 6 26.05 3.86 -48.19
C PRO A 6 27.53 3.48 -48.31
N ASP A 7 27.93 2.91 -49.45
CA ASP A 7 29.25 2.27 -49.66
C ASP A 7 30.45 3.16 -49.34
N ASN A 8 30.34 4.46 -49.59
CA ASN A 8 31.35 5.46 -49.27
C ASN A 8 31.65 5.57 -47.77
N LEU A 9 30.64 5.36 -46.92
CA LEU A 9 30.77 5.31 -45.47
C LEU A 9 31.08 3.90 -44.98
N LEU A 10 30.59 2.87 -45.66
CA LEU A 10 30.87 1.47 -45.33
C LEU A 10 32.38 1.15 -45.45
N GLY A 11 33.07 1.75 -46.43
CA GLY A 11 34.52 1.62 -46.60
C GLY A 11 35.36 2.16 -45.43
N LEU A 12 34.84 3.10 -44.63
CA LEU A 12 35.53 3.63 -43.44
C LEU A 12 35.59 2.61 -42.30
N PHE A 13 34.69 1.62 -42.30
CA PHE A 13 34.62 0.58 -41.28
C PHE A 13 35.27 -0.73 -41.74
N ALA A 14 36.11 -0.69 -42.77
CA ALA A 14 36.91 -1.83 -43.19
C ALA A 14 37.77 -2.33 -42.02
N PRO A 15 37.80 -3.65 -41.75
CA PRO A 15 38.63 -4.19 -40.69
C PRO A 15 40.11 -3.89 -40.98
N ARG A 16 40.88 -3.66 -39.92
CA ARG A 16 42.34 -3.56 -40.05
C ARG A 16 42.91 -4.93 -40.44
N ALA A 17 44.13 -4.91 -41.00
CA ALA A 17 44.90 -6.13 -41.18
C ALA A 17 44.98 -6.93 -39.86
N PRO A 18 44.97 -8.27 -39.91
CA PRO A 18 45.06 -9.09 -38.72
C PRO A 18 46.34 -8.77 -37.94
N ILE A 19 46.22 -8.73 -36.62
CA ILE A 19 47.37 -8.49 -35.74
C ILE A 19 48.37 -9.65 -35.87
N GLN A 20 49.67 -9.32 -35.88
CA GLN A 20 50.69 -10.34 -35.81
C GLN A 20 50.67 -11.00 -34.44
N TYR A 21 50.63 -12.35 -34.42
CA TYR A 21 50.71 -13.10 -33.18
C TYR A 21 52.09 -12.92 -32.54
N LYS A 22 52.10 -12.58 -31.26
CA LYS A 22 53.26 -12.68 -30.38
C LYS A 22 52.84 -13.54 -29.18
N PRO A 23 53.72 -14.42 -28.69
CA PRO A 23 53.41 -15.20 -27.50
C PRO A 23 53.13 -14.25 -26.31
N PRO A 24 52.22 -14.61 -25.40
CA PRO A 24 52.00 -13.86 -24.16
C PRO A 24 53.31 -13.74 -23.36
N PRO A 25 53.54 -12.59 -22.68
CA PRO A 25 54.75 -12.39 -21.89
C PRO A 25 54.81 -13.25 -20.61
N ASP A 26 53.64 -13.61 -20.07
CA ASP A 26 53.51 -14.43 -18.87
C ASP A 26 53.05 -15.85 -19.23
N ASP A 27 53.40 -16.78 -18.36
CA ASP A 27 52.81 -18.12 -18.35
C ASP A 27 51.30 -18.08 -18.08
N LEU A 28 50.61 -19.08 -18.62
CA LEU A 28 49.21 -19.36 -18.32
C LEU A 28 49.02 -19.52 -16.81
N PHE A 29 47.86 -19.10 -16.28
CA PHE A 29 47.56 -19.15 -14.85
C PHE A 29 47.83 -20.50 -14.18
N ILE A 30 47.68 -21.60 -14.92
CA ILE A 30 47.92 -22.97 -14.47
C ILE A 30 49.41 -23.26 -14.20
N ASN A 31 50.30 -22.60 -14.95
CA ASN A 31 51.74 -22.79 -14.89
C ASN A 31 52.42 -21.74 -14.00
N ARG A 32 51.68 -20.74 -13.52
CA ARG A 32 52.22 -19.71 -12.63
C ARG A 32 52.57 -20.37 -11.29
N LYS A 33 53.81 -20.18 -10.85
CA LYS A 33 54.22 -20.59 -9.50
C LYS A 33 53.43 -19.77 -8.49
N HIS A 34 52.56 -20.44 -7.74
CA HIS A 34 51.84 -19.80 -6.63
C HIS A 34 52.76 -19.66 -5.42
N ILE A 35 52.51 -18.62 -4.63
CA ILE A 35 53.11 -18.51 -3.30
C ILE A 35 52.61 -19.72 -2.49
N PRO A 36 53.50 -20.52 -1.87
CA PRO A 36 53.09 -21.65 -1.06
C PRO A 36 52.19 -21.14 0.09
N ILE A 37 51.01 -21.76 0.23
CA ILE A 37 50.11 -21.45 1.34
C ILE A 37 50.62 -22.23 2.55
N ASP A 38 50.97 -21.52 3.62
CA ASP A 38 51.36 -22.13 4.89
C ASP A 38 50.16 -22.31 5.82
N GLY A 39 50.30 -23.19 6.81
CA GLY A 39 49.29 -23.43 7.83
C GLY A 39 49.16 -22.26 8.82
N ILE A 40 47.97 -22.12 9.41
CA ILE A 40 47.71 -21.10 10.44
C ILE A 40 48.32 -21.49 11.80
N ALA A 41 48.91 -22.69 11.92
CA ALA A 41 49.43 -23.25 13.17
C ALA A 41 50.52 -22.37 13.83
N GLU A 42 51.41 -21.77 13.03
CA GLU A 42 52.45 -20.86 13.52
C GLU A 42 51.86 -19.60 14.18
N HIS A 43 50.63 -19.24 13.83
CA HIS A 43 49.97 -18.01 14.27
C HIS A 43 49.11 -18.20 15.52
N VAL A 44 49.03 -19.43 16.07
CA VAL A 44 48.17 -19.74 17.22
C VAL A 44 48.55 -18.93 18.45
N GLN A 45 49.84 -18.63 18.63
CA GLN A 45 50.34 -17.80 19.74
C GLN A 45 49.90 -16.33 19.66
N LYS A 46 49.42 -15.87 18.49
CA LYS A 46 48.97 -14.49 18.28
C LYS A 46 47.49 -14.30 18.60
N PHE A 47 46.74 -15.35 18.89
CA PHE A 47 45.33 -15.24 19.27
C PHE A 47 45.19 -14.77 20.71
N GLU A 48 44.26 -13.84 20.94
CA GLU A 48 43.91 -13.40 22.30
C GLU A 48 43.29 -14.54 23.11
N ASP A 49 43.53 -14.52 24.42
CA ASP A 49 42.87 -15.45 25.31
C ASP A 49 41.36 -15.19 25.33
N PRO A 50 40.52 -16.23 25.29
CA PRO A 50 39.05 -16.10 25.21
C PRO A 50 38.42 -15.41 26.44
N LYS A 51 39.21 -15.17 27.49
CA LYS A 51 38.82 -14.43 28.70
C LYS A 51 38.93 -12.92 28.50
N ASP A 52 39.89 -12.47 27.69
CA ASP A 52 40.16 -11.06 27.42
C ASP A 52 39.35 -10.53 26.24
N THR A 53 38.82 -11.43 25.40
CA THR A 53 37.95 -11.05 24.29
C THR A 53 36.56 -10.65 24.81
N PRO A 54 36.08 -9.43 24.56
CA PRO A 54 34.73 -9.04 24.94
C PRO A 54 33.70 -9.92 24.21
N PRO A 55 32.55 -10.21 24.84
CA PRO A 55 31.51 -11.00 24.21
C PRO A 55 31.05 -10.33 22.92
N LYS A 56 30.82 -11.13 21.87
CA LYS A 56 30.36 -10.62 20.58
C LYS A 56 29.05 -9.84 20.75
N VAL A 57 29.07 -8.57 20.37
CA VAL A 57 27.86 -7.72 20.39
C VAL A 57 26.86 -8.29 19.38
N ARG A 58 25.70 -8.74 19.86
CA ARG A 58 24.61 -9.18 18.99
C ARG A 58 24.00 -7.94 18.33
N ILE A 59 24.38 -7.70 17.08
CA ILE A 59 23.74 -6.70 16.23
C ILE A 59 22.36 -7.23 15.86
N GLU A 60 21.35 -6.38 15.95
CA GLU A 60 20.00 -6.73 15.52
C GLU A 60 20.01 -7.25 14.08
N THR A 61 19.38 -8.41 13.89
CA THR A 61 19.15 -8.94 12.56
C THR A 61 18.18 -8.03 11.80
N ARG A 62 18.22 -8.10 10.47
CA ARG A 62 17.29 -7.36 9.61
C ARG A 62 15.82 -7.66 9.95
N ASP A 63 15.53 -8.88 10.36
CA ASP A 63 14.17 -9.32 10.66
C ASP A 63 13.67 -8.79 12.00
N GLU A 64 14.51 -8.76 13.04
CA GLU A 64 14.21 -8.08 14.32
C GLU A 64 13.97 -6.57 14.14
N LYS A 65 14.77 -5.92 13.28
CA LYS A 65 14.56 -4.50 12.95
C LYS A 65 13.23 -4.27 12.23
N ARG A 66 12.81 -5.21 11.37
CA ARG A 66 11.52 -5.15 10.66
C ARG A 66 10.34 -5.34 11.61
N THR A 67 10.43 -6.30 12.55
CA THR A 67 9.37 -6.55 13.53
C THR A 67 9.22 -5.37 14.48
N ARG A 68 10.31 -4.79 14.97
CA ARG A 68 10.29 -3.57 15.79
C ARG A 68 9.57 -2.42 15.07
N LYS A 69 10.00 -2.08 13.85
CA LYS A 69 9.36 -1.00 13.06
C LYS A 69 7.88 -1.25 12.78
N ARG A 70 7.48 -2.51 12.59
CA ARG A 70 6.06 -2.87 12.40
C ARG A 70 5.26 -2.65 13.68
N LYS A 71 5.82 -3.05 14.83
CA LYS A 71 5.19 -2.88 16.15
C LYS A 71 5.03 -1.40 16.50
N GLU A 72 6.10 -0.60 16.35
CA GLU A 72 6.07 0.87 16.56
C GLU A 72 4.99 1.54 15.69
N ARG A 73 4.87 1.14 14.42
CA ARG A 73 3.83 1.66 13.52
C ARG A 73 2.43 1.25 13.96
N GLN A 74 2.25 0.02 14.43
CA GLN A 74 0.96 -0.48 14.92
C GLN A 74 0.55 0.25 16.21
N GLU A 75 1.47 0.44 17.15
CA GLU A 75 1.25 1.19 18.39
C GLU A 75 0.90 2.65 18.10
N LEU A 76 1.63 3.30 17.17
CA LEU A 76 1.33 4.66 16.75
C LEU A 76 -0.06 4.77 16.08
N MET A 77 -0.43 3.80 15.24
CA MET A 77 -1.77 3.77 14.64
C MET A 77 -2.86 3.54 15.68
N ALA A 78 -2.63 2.63 16.64
CA ALA A 78 -3.55 2.37 17.74
C ALA A 78 -3.77 3.63 18.58
N TYR A 79 -2.70 4.32 18.96
CA TYR A 79 -2.77 5.59 19.67
C TYR A 79 -3.58 6.66 18.90
N LYS A 80 -3.36 6.78 17.59
CA LYS A 80 -4.15 7.70 16.75
C LYS A 80 -5.63 7.33 16.68
N ILE A 81 -5.95 6.03 16.66
CA ILE A 81 -7.33 5.55 16.69
C ILE A 81 -7.98 5.89 18.03
N GLU A 82 -7.29 5.63 19.15
CA GLU A 82 -7.78 5.97 20.50
C GLU A 82 -8.06 7.46 20.66
N GLN A 83 -7.11 8.32 20.24
CA GLN A 83 -7.33 9.77 20.21
C GLN A 83 -8.52 10.16 19.33
N GLY A 84 -8.64 9.53 18.16
CA GLY A 84 -9.75 9.74 17.23
C GLY A 84 -11.09 9.39 17.87
N ILE A 85 -11.18 8.28 18.60
CA ILE A 85 -12.39 7.86 19.31
C ILE A 85 -12.71 8.85 20.45
N ALA A 86 -11.71 9.25 21.24
CA ALA A 86 -11.90 10.19 22.34
C ALA A 86 -12.38 11.59 21.88
N THR A 87 -11.95 12.01 20.67
CA THR A 87 -12.33 13.31 20.09
C THR A 87 -13.63 13.23 19.28
N TRP A 88 -14.14 12.03 18.99
CA TRP A 88 -15.28 11.86 18.08
C TRP A 88 -16.62 12.04 18.79
N THR A 89 -17.20 13.24 18.66
CA THR A 89 -18.56 13.55 19.10
C THR A 89 -19.49 13.67 17.88
N PRO A 90 -20.36 12.67 17.61
CA PRO A 90 -21.23 12.69 16.43
C PRO A 90 -22.39 13.70 16.52
N ALA A 91 -22.77 14.11 17.74
CA ALA A 91 -23.89 15.02 17.97
C ALA A 91 -23.58 16.47 17.55
N ASP A 92 -22.33 16.89 17.62
CA ASP A 92 -21.90 18.26 17.27
C ASP A 92 -21.75 18.47 15.75
N ASN A 93 -21.97 17.44 14.93
CA ASN A 93 -21.82 17.55 13.50
C ASN A 93 -23.03 18.26 12.86
N PRO A 94 -22.87 19.47 12.28
CA PRO A 94 -23.99 20.22 11.69
C PRO A 94 -24.59 19.53 10.45
N ARG A 95 -23.85 18.60 9.83
CA ARG A 95 -24.33 17.79 8.70
C ARG A 95 -25.08 16.53 9.13
N ALA A 96 -25.09 16.20 10.43
CA ALA A 96 -25.83 15.05 10.92
C ALA A 96 -27.35 15.26 10.76
N THR A 97 -28.05 14.14 10.79
CA THR A 97 -29.50 14.07 10.78
C THR A 97 -30.03 14.19 12.21
N SER A 98 -31.22 14.79 12.40
CA SER A 98 -31.76 15.00 13.75
C SER A 98 -32.16 13.73 14.49
N ASP A 99 -32.81 12.76 13.81
CA ASP A 99 -33.34 11.56 14.44
C ASP A 99 -32.69 10.28 13.88
N PRO A 100 -31.84 9.60 14.65
CA PRO A 100 -31.17 8.36 14.22
C PRO A 100 -32.16 7.26 13.81
N TYR A 101 -33.32 7.17 14.45
CA TYR A 101 -34.31 6.10 14.19
C TYR A 101 -35.13 6.33 12.92
N LYS A 102 -35.01 7.50 12.30
CA LYS A 102 -35.65 7.85 11.03
C LYS A 102 -34.62 8.04 9.90
N THR A 103 -33.34 7.74 10.18
CA THR A 103 -32.24 7.96 9.26
C THR A 103 -31.77 6.66 8.65
N LEU A 104 -31.94 6.52 7.34
CA LEU A 104 -31.37 5.43 6.57
C LEU A 104 -29.93 5.74 6.15
N PHE A 105 -29.03 4.79 6.41
CA PHE A 105 -27.67 4.80 5.89
C PHE A 105 -27.59 4.01 4.58
N ILE A 106 -27.06 4.63 3.54
CA ILE A 106 -26.85 4.00 2.23
C ILE A 106 -25.38 4.10 1.89
N ALA A 107 -24.74 2.96 1.60
CA ALA A 107 -23.35 2.89 1.15
C ALA A 107 -23.25 2.32 -0.26
N ARG A 108 -22.05 2.37 -0.86
CA ARG A 108 -21.75 1.86 -2.21
C ARG A 108 -22.54 2.56 -3.31
N ILE A 109 -22.77 3.86 -3.14
CA ILE A 109 -23.41 4.70 -4.16
C ILE A 109 -22.39 5.02 -5.25
N ASN A 110 -22.80 4.98 -6.52
CA ASN A 110 -21.94 5.41 -7.62
C ASN A 110 -21.58 6.91 -7.45
N TYR A 111 -20.31 7.27 -7.67
CA TYR A 111 -19.78 8.62 -7.47
C TYR A 111 -20.43 9.69 -8.36
N GLU A 112 -21.03 9.30 -9.48
CA GLU A 112 -21.75 10.22 -10.37
C GLU A 112 -23.21 10.49 -9.93
N THR A 113 -23.67 9.80 -8.88
CA THR A 113 -25.06 9.90 -8.44
C THR A 113 -25.27 11.21 -7.68
N SER A 114 -26.18 12.04 -8.19
CA SER A 114 -26.60 13.28 -7.51
C SER A 114 -27.60 13.02 -6.39
N GLU A 115 -27.65 13.94 -5.43
CA GLU A 115 -28.63 13.93 -4.35
C GLU A 115 -30.08 13.86 -4.88
N ASN A 116 -30.37 14.57 -5.97
CA ASN A 116 -31.69 14.58 -6.62
C ASN A 116 -32.09 13.19 -7.14
N LYS A 117 -31.13 12.43 -7.67
CA LYS A 117 -31.38 11.06 -8.15
C LYS A 117 -31.69 10.12 -6.99
N LEU A 118 -30.95 10.23 -5.89
CA LEU A 118 -31.25 9.47 -4.66
C LEU A 118 -32.63 9.84 -4.12
N ARG A 119 -32.92 11.15 -4.00
CA ARG A 119 -34.23 11.61 -3.53
C ARG A 119 -35.36 11.01 -4.35
N ARG A 120 -35.31 11.11 -5.69
CA ARG A 120 -36.35 10.56 -6.58
C ARG A 120 -36.53 9.06 -6.43
N GLU A 121 -35.44 8.31 -6.29
CA GLU A 121 -35.50 6.85 -6.12
C GLU A 121 -36.04 6.43 -4.76
N PHE A 122 -35.78 7.20 -3.70
CA PHE A 122 -36.18 6.85 -2.34
C PHE A 122 -37.54 7.46 -1.93
N GLU A 123 -38.00 8.49 -2.63
CA GLU A 123 -39.29 9.15 -2.39
C GLU A 123 -40.48 8.22 -2.67
N LYS A 124 -40.29 7.17 -3.48
CA LYS A 124 -41.31 6.12 -3.72
C LYS A 124 -41.64 5.28 -2.48
N TYR A 125 -40.78 5.30 -1.47
CA TYR A 125 -40.97 4.50 -0.25
C TYR A 125 -41.66 5.28 0.86
N GLY A 126 -41.49 6.60 0.89
CA GLY A 126 -42.10 7.49 1.86
C GLY A 126 -41.59 8.92 1.73
N LYS A 127 -42.15 9.81 2.52
CA LYS A 127 -41.83 11.24 2.44
C LYS A 127 -40.46 11.51 3.08
N ILE A 128 -39.54 12.02 2.26
CA ILE A 128 -38.17 12.34 2.67
C ILE A 128 -38.13 13.75 3.27
N LYS A 129 -37.58 13.86 4.47
CA LYS A 129 -37.34 15.12 5.17
C LYS A 129 -36.01 15.76 4.77
N LYS A 130 -34.93 14.96 4.72
CA LYS A 130 -33.57 15.45 4.41
C LYS A 130 -32.75 14.37 3.73
N VAL A 131 -31.94 14.73 2.73
CA VAL A 131 -30.90 13.87 2.17
C VAL A 131 -29.55 14.54 2.43
N VAL A 132 -28.56 13.76 2.84
CA VAL A 132 -27.20 14.23 3.07
C VAL A 132 -26.22 13.29 2.37
N LEU A 133 -25.72 13.71 1.21
CA LEU A 133 -24.64 13.02 0.52
C LEU A 133 -23.30 13.44 1.15
N VAL A 134 -22.53 12.48 1.66
CA VAL A 134 -21.27 12.81 2.33
C VAL A 134 -20.15 12.93 1.31
N HIS A 135 -19.48 14.08 1.35
CA HIS A 135 -18.32 14.40 0.54
C HIS A 135 -17.06 14.42 1.42
N ASP A 136 -15.93 14.08 0.82
CA ASP A 136 -14.62 14.27 1.42
C ASP A 136 -14.26 15.77 1.53
N LYS A 137 -13.21 16.10 2.27
CA LYS A 137 -12.66 17.47 2.37
C LYS A 137 -12.28 18.05 1.00
N THR A 138 -11.98 17.19 0.04
CA THR A 138 -11.66 17.52 -1.36
C THR A 138 -12.89 17.76 -2.25
N GLY A 139 -14.10 17.63 -1.70
CA GLY A 139 -15.36 17.78 -2.44
C GLY A 139 -15.78 16.54 -3.25
N LYS A 140 -14.99 15.47 -3.25
CA LYS A 140 -15.35 14.20 -3.92
C LYS A 140 -16.39 13.44 -3.10
N PRO A 141 -17.42 12.83 -3.72
CA PRO A 141 -18.42 12.04 -3.01
C PRO A 141 -17.76 10.80 -2.39
N ARG A 142 -18.06 10.54 -1.12
CA ARG A 142 -17.45 9.44 -0.35
C ARG A 142 -18.14 8.08 -0.60
N GLY A 143 -19.20 8.08 -1.40
CA GLY A 143 -19.95 6.89 -1.80
C GLY A 143 -20.99 6.42 -0.77
N TYR A 144 -21.37 7.27 0.18
CA TYR A 144 -22.45 6.99 1.12
C TYR A 144 -23.28 8.24 1.43
N ALA A 145 -24.54 8.03 1.80
CA ALA A 145 -25.52 9.07 2.09
C ALA A 145 -26.39 8.69 3.31
N PHE A 146 -26.96 9.71 3.94
CA PHE A 146 -27.97 9.59 4.98
C PHE A 146 -29.29 10.16 4.46
N ILE A 147 -30.39 9.42 4.63
CA ILE A 147 -31.74 9.86 4.25
C ILE A 147 -32.63 9.87 5.49
N GLU A 148 -33.12 11.04 5.88
CA GLU A 148 -34.11 11.22 6.94
C GLU A 148 -35.52 11.14 6.37
N TYR A 149 -36.35 10.23 6.89
CA TYR A 149 -37.79 10.18 6.59
C TYR A 149 -38.61 10.95 7.63
N GLU A 150 -39.83 11.34 7.27
CA GLU A 150 -40.77 11.95 8.23
C GLU A 150 -41.26 10.92 9.27
N HIS A 151 -41.55 9.70 8.83
CA HIS A 151 -42.08 8.63 9.66
C HIS A 151 -41.13 7.42 9.71
N LYS A 152 -41.01 6.81 10.91
CA LYS A 152 -40.20 5.61 11.12
C LYS A 152 -40.73 4.39 10.34
N SER A 153 -42.05 4.30 10.16
CA SER A 153 -42.71 3.23 9.38
C SER A 153 -42.21 3.14 7.94
N ASP A 154 -41.86 4.29 7.35
CA ASP A 154 -41.48 4.40 5.95
C ASP A 154 -40.06 3.86 5.71
N MET A 155 -39.25 3.85 6.77
CA MET A 155 -37.89 3.32 6.76
C MET A 155 -37.88 1.78 6.81
N SER A 156 -38.67 1.14 7.69
CA SER A 156 -38.54 -0.30 7.95
C SER A 156 -39.28 -1.19 6.95
N GLY A 157 -40.38 -0.73 6.37
CA GLY A 157 -41.33 -1.61 5.67
C GLY A 157 -40.88 -2.15 4.30
N LYS A 158 -39.95 -1.48 3.60
CA LYS A 158 -39.72 -1.75 2.16
C LYS A 158 -38.25 -1.86 1.73
N ILE A 159 -37.31 -1.59 2.63
CA ILE A 159 -35.85 -1.71 2.36
C ILE A 159 -35.46 -3.17 2.12
N TYR A 160 -36.10 -4.11 2.84
CA TYR A 160 -35.91 -5.55 2.61
C TYR A 160 -36.30 -5.99 1.18
N PHE A 161 -37.21 -5.28 0.51
CA PHE A 161 -37.72 -5.68 -0.81
C PHE A 161 -36.78 -5.32 -1.96
N LEU A 162 -36.06 -4.19 -1.88
CA LEU A 162 -35.06 -3.83 -2.89
C LEU A 162 -33.80 -4.72 -2.78
N LEU A 163 -33.45 -5.14 -1.56
CA LEU A 163 -32.33 -6.05 -1.28
C LEU A 163 -32.48 -7.43 -1.92
N ALA A 164 -33.71 -7.95 -2.02
CA ALA A 164 -33.99 -9.29 -2.53
C ALA A 164 -33.97 -9.39 -4.07
N LEU A 165 -34.25 -8.28 -4.79
CA LEU A 165 -34.40 -8.31 -6.25
C LEU A 165 -33.15 -7.84 -7.02
N SER A 166 -32.21 -7.12 -6.37
CA SER A 166 -31.04 -6.55 -7.05
C SER A 166 -29.70 -7.23 -6.75
N GLY A 167 -29.69 -8.42 -6.13
CA GLY A 167 -28.54 -9.34 -6.06
C GLY A 167 -27.20 -8.76 -5.58
N SER A 168 -27.18 -7.56 -5.01
CA SER A 168 -25.98 -6.81 -4.65
C SER A 168 -26.38 -5.56 -3.90
N LEU A 169 -26.47 -5.64 -2.57
CA LEU A 169 -26.07 -4.59 -1.63
C LEU A 169 -26.22 -5.18 -0.23
N ASN A 170 -25.14 -5.32 0.54
CA ASN A 170 -25.26 -5.67 1.95
C ASN A 170 -25.44 -4.36 2.73
N ILE A 171 -26.62 -4.16 3.30
CA ILE A 171 -26.88 -3.10 4.28
C ILE A 171 -26.69 -3.72 5.67
N PHE A 172 -25.71 -3.23 6.42
CA PHE A 172 -25.54 -3.54 7.84
C PHE A 172 -26.58 -2.73 8.61
N GLU A 173 -27.59 -3.40 9.14
CA GLU A 173 -28.41 -2.90 10.24
C GLU A 173 -27.56 -3.04 11.52
N LYS A 174 -27.48 -1.97 12.33
CA LYS A 174 -26.88 -1.98 13.66
C LYS A 174 -27.95 -1.62 14.68
#